data_AF-A0A3P6T4M8-F1
#
_entry.id   AF-A0A3P6T4M8-F1
#
_cell.length_a   1.000
_cell.length_b   1.000
_cell.length_c   1.000
_cell.angle_alpha   90.00
_cell.angle_beta   90.00
_cell.angle_gamma   90.00
#
_symmetry.space_group_name_H-M   'P 1'
#
loop_
_entity.id
_entity.type
_entity.pdbx_description
1 polymer ?
#
loop_
_entity_poly.entity_id
_entity_poly.type
_entity_poly.pdbx_seq_one_letter_code
_entity_poly.pdbx_strand_id
1 'polypeptide(L)'
;MTVNVADFISDPTMVAVLSVFAVWLTFFSICFTFLPMLQVLDWKKRGTADGFSSINLVLPVLMTGCWLRHGYMTNDFTNIFINTVNLVVFAGYILAFAFYQPCRRYLCLQLFVLFFSLFCIFSYVSWQPDDVATDMMGSIAAAMQILSLVGQIYEIKRATSFGHTEFIPAELQFGIFLLAIQWTAFGILVENYYIAIANFAGLLVNIATIALYFIYPPLTWRVPIIGTGPQQKKTE
;
A
#
# COMPACT_ATOMS: atom_id res chain seq x y z
N MET A 1 -13.66 30.13 -21.89
CA MET A 1 -14.56 28.96 -21.93
C MET A 1 -14.12 28.05 -20.80
N THR A 2 -14.64 28.27 -19.59
CA THR A 2 -14.35 27.43 -18.43
C THR A 2 -15.21 26.18 -18.57
N VAL A 3 -14.63 25.09 -19.06
CA VAL A 3 -15.29 23.78 -18.99
C VAL A 3 -15.46 23.48 -17.50
N ASN A 4 -16.70 23.37 -17.05
CA ASN A 4 -17.00 22.98 -15.69
C ASN A 4 -16.60 21.51 -15.54
N VAL A 5 -15.73 21.20 -14.58
CA VAL A 5 -15.21 19.85 -14.35
C VAL A 5 -16.36 18.86 -14.11
N ALA A 6 -17.44 19.29 -13.47
CA ALA A 6 -18.65 18.49 -13.26
C ALA A 6 -19.37 18.11 -14.58
N ASP A 7 -19.39 19.01 -15.56
CA ASP A 7 -20.01 18.75 -16.87
C ASP A 7 -19.12 17.83 -17.74
N PHE A 8 -17.81 17.84 -17.51
CA PHE A 8 -16.86 16.95 -18.18
C PHE A 8 -16.91 15.52 -17.62
N ILE A 9 -17.05 15.36 -16.30
CA ILE A 9 -17.08 14.04 -15.64
C ILE A 9 -18.42 13.32 -15.85
N SER A 10 -19.51 14.06 -16.08
CA SER A 10 -20.84 13.50 -16.35
C SER A 10 -21.05 13.05 -17.81
N ASP A 11 -20.07 13.30 -18.70
CA ASP A 11 -20.08 12.77 -20.06
C ASP A 11 -20.04 11.22 -20.03
N PRO A 12 -21.00 10.52 -20.66
CA PRO A 12 -21.02 9.06 -20.74
C PRO A 12 -19.70 8.45 -21.23
N THR A 13 -18.99 9.15 -22.12
CA THR A 13 -17.69 8.69 -22.62
C THR A 13 -16.61 8.75 -21.53
N MET A 14 -16.60 9.80 -20.72
CA MET A 14 -15.68 9.96 -19.59
C MET A 14 -15.97 8.95 -18.48
N VAL A 15 -17.24 8.68 -18.18
CA VAL A 15 -17.62 7.62 -17.23
C VAL A 15 -17.12 6.25 -17.69
N ALA A 16 -17.23 5.94 -19.00
CA ALA A 16 -16.71 4.70 -19.57
C ALA A 16 -15.17 4.62 -19.47
N VAL A 17 -14.46 5.71 -19.79
CA VAL A 17 -13.00 5.78 -19.66
C VAL A 17 -12.54 5.60 -18.22
N LEU A 18 -13.19 6.28 -17.25
CA LEU A 18 -12.89 6.12 -15.83
C LEU A 18 -13.15 4.70 -15.34
N SER A 19 -14.21 4.05 -15.83
CA SER A 19 -14.53 2.66 -15.50
C SER A 19 -13.46 1.70 -16.01
N VAL A 20 -13.01 1.84 -17.27
CA VAL A 20 -11.92 1.03 -17.84
C VAL A 20 -10.63 1.26 -17.05
N PHE A 21 -10.32 2.52 -16.72
CA PHE A 21 -9.15 2.86 -15.92
C PHE A 21 -9.21 2.27 -14.51
N ALA A 22 -10.38 2.29 -13.86
CA ALA A 22 -10.59 1.68 -12.55
C ALA A 22 -10.38 0.16 -12.58
N VAL A 23 -10.86 -0.53 -13.64
CA VAL A 23 -10.65 -1.97 -13.84
C VAL A 23 -9.16 -2.28 -14.02
N TRP A 24 -8.46 -1.51 -14.85
CA TRP A 24 -7.01 -1.63 -15.02
C TRP A 24 -6.26 -1.41 -13.70
N LEU A 25 -6.59 -0.34 -12.99
CA LEU A 25 -5.94 0.02 -11.73
C LEU A 25 -6.17 -1.04 -10.65
N THR A 26 -7.38 -1.62 -10.62
CA THR A 26 -7.73 -2.76 -9.78
C THR A 26 -6.87 -3.97 -10.10
N PHE A 27 -6.79 -4.36 -11.38
CA PHE A 27 -5.97 -5.48 -11.82
C PHE A 27 -4.49 -5.27 -11.45
N PHE A 28 -3.95 -4.08 -11.75
CA PHE A 28 -2.57 -3.74 -11.45
C PHE A 28 -2.29 -3.78 -9.95
N SER A 29 -3.20 -3.25 -9.12
CA SER A 29 -3.10 -3.30 -7.65
C SER A 29 -3.06 -4.74 -7.11
N ILE A 30 -3.93 -5.61 -7.65
CA ILE A 30 -4.00 -7.02 -7.25
C ILE A 30 -2.66 -7.74 -7.50
N CYS A 31 -1.94 -7.41 -8.58
CA CYS A 31 -0.61 -7.98 -8.82
C CYS A 31 0.36 -7.72 -7.65
N PHE A 32 0.33 -6.54 -7.04
CA PHE A 32 1.17 -6.22 -5.87
C PHE A 32 0.71 -6.96 -4.62
N THR A 33 -0.59 -7.18 -4.46
CA THR A 33 -1.15 -8.00 -3.36
C THR A 33 -0.60 -9.43 -3.38
N PHE A 34 -0.18 -9.94 -4.54
CA PHE A 34 0.43 -11.26 -4.65
C PHE A 34 1.92 -11.33 -4.32
N LEU A 35 2.61 -10.20 -4.09
CA LEU A 35 4.05 -10.19 -3.79
C LEU A 35 4.47 -11.00 -2.55
N PRO A 36 3.73 -10.97 -1.42
CA PRO A 36 4.08 -11.80 -0.25
C PRO A 36 4.03 -13.31 -0.52
N MET A 37 3.44 -13.77 -1.62
CA MET A 37 3.51 -15.16 -2.04
C MET A 37 4.96 -15.66 -2.17
N LEU A 38 5.89 -14.79 -2.58
CA LEU A 38 7.32 -15.13 -2.64
C LEU A 38 7.87 -15.50 -1.26
N GLN A 39 7.40 -14.84 -0.19
CA GLN A 39 7.77 -15.17 1.19
C GLN A 39 7.15 -16.51 1.63
N VAL A 40 5.90 -16.78 1.25
CA VAL A 40 5.25 -18.07 1.53
C VAL A 40 6.02 -19.23 0.88
N LEU A 41 6.48 -19.03 -0.37
CA LEU A 41 7.32 -20.01 -1.06
C LEU A 41 8.66 -20.22 -0.35
N ASP A 42 9.26 -19.17 0.22
CA ASP A 42 10.48 -19.30 1.03
C ASP A 42 10.22 -20.09 2.32
N TRP A 43 9.13 -19.81 3.05
CA TRP A 43 8.77 -20.56 4.25
C TRP A 43 8.53 -22.04 3.94
N LYS A 44 7.88 -22.33 2.81
CA LYS A 44 7.70 -23.70 2.33
C LYS A 44 9.03 -24.40 2.06
N LYS A 45 9.96 -23.74 1.37
CA LYS A 45 11.29 -24.29 1.08
C LYS A 45 12.11 -24.53 2.35
N ARG A 46 12.03 -23.62 3.31
CA ARG A 46 12.74 -23.68 4.59
C ARG A 46 12.07 -24.61 5.61
N GLY A 47 10.79 -24.92 5.43
CA GLY A 47 9.95 -25.64 6.40
C GLY A 47 9.56 -24.82 7.62
N THR A 48 9.89 -23.52 7.67
CA THR A 48 9.62 -22.64 8.81
C THR A 48 9.55 -21.17 8.40
N ALA A 49 8.73 -20.39 9.10
CA ALA A 49 8.66 -18.93 9.00
C ALA A 49 9.50 -18.23 10.10
N ASP A 50 10.35 -18.97 10.82
CA ASP A 50 11.20 -18.39 11.86
C ASP A 50 12.15 -17.32 11.32
N GLY A 51 12.34 -16.25 12.10
CA GLY A 51 13.06 -15.04 11.71
C GLY A 51 12.25 -14.04 10.87
N PHE A 52 11.04 -14.37 10.42
CA PHE A 52 10.15 -13.40 9.77
C PHE A 52 9.17 -12.76 10.76
N SER A 53 8.90 -11.48 10.56
CA SER A 53 7.91 -10.73 11.34
C SER A 53 6.52 -10.78 10.70
N SER A 54 5.49 -11.09 11.49
CA SER A 54 4.09 -11.06 11.05
C SER A 54 3.52 -9.66 10.83
N ILE A 55 4.21 -8.59 11.28
CA ILE A 55 3.66 -7.23 11.23
C ILE A 55 3.38 -6.77 9.80
N ASN A 56 4.20 -7.19 8.84
CA ASN A 56 4.05 -6.87 7.42
C ASN A 56 2.84 -7.56 6.77
N LEU A 57 2.26 -8.56 7.44
CA LEU A 57 1.02 -9.23 7.03
C LEU A 57 -0.19 -8.66 7.77
N VAL A 58 -0.04 -8.31 9.05
CA VAL A 58 -1.15 -7.84 9.90
C VAL A 58 -1.47 -6.36 9.66
N LEU A 59 -0.47 -5.49 9.54
CA LEU A 59 -0.68 -4.05 9.40
C LEU A 59 -1.50 -3.67 8.15
N PRO A 60 -1.29 -4.28 6.97
CA PRO A 60 -2.14 -4.02 5.80
C PRO A 60 -3.63 -4.37 6.02
N VAL A 61 -3.95 -5.32 6.91
CA VAL A 61 -5.34 -5.67 7.25
C VAL A 61 -6.05 -4.52 7.97
N LEU A 62 -5.34 -3.77 8.82
CA LEU A 62 -5.90 -2.59 9.49
C LEU A 62 -6.30 -1.51 8.48
N MET A 63 -5.36 -1.18 7.58
CA MET A 63 -5.57 -0.19 6.52
C MET A 63 -6.71 -0.61 5.58
N THR A 64 -6.68 -1.85 5.09
CA THR A 64 -7.69 -2.37 4.15
C THR A 64 -9.06 -2.49 4.80
N GLY A 65 -9.15 -2.85 6.08
CA GLY A 65 -10.40 -2.84 6.83
C GLY A 65 -11.02 -1.44 6.92
N CYS A 66 -10.21 -0.41 7.16
CA CYS A 66 -10.68 0.99 7.18
C CYS A 66 -11.18 1.45 5.81
N TRP A 67 -10.44 1.17 4.74
CA TRP A 67 -10.86 1.50 3.38
C TRP A 67 -12.11 0.75 2.95
N LEU A 68 -12.24 -0.54 3.32
CA LEU A 68 -13.44 -1.31 3.04
C LEU A 68 -14.67 -0.70 3.71
N ARG A 69 -14.56 -0.31 4.99
CA ARG A 69 -15.67 0.34 5.70
C ARG A 69 -16.04 1.66 5.04
N HIS A 70 -15.07 2.48 4.65
CA HIS A 70 -15.31 3.70 3.90
C HIS A 70 -16.03 3.43 2.57
N GLY A 71 -15.59 2.45 1.79
CA GLY A 71 -16.21 2.08 0.53
C GLY A 71 -17.69 1.67 0.67
N TYR A 72 -18.04 0.94 1.74
CA TYR A 72 -19.45 0.64 2.04
C TYR A 72 -20.27 1.88 2.40
N MET A 73 -19.69 2.86 3.08
CA MET A 73 -20.38 4.10 3.44
C MET A 73 -20.59 5.03 2.24
N THR A 74 -19.72 4.97 1.23
CA THR A 74 -19.81 5.77 -0.01
C THR A 74 -20.44 5.03 -1.19
N ASN A 75 -20.79 3.76 -1.05
CA ASN A 75 -21.20 2.86 -2.15
C ASN A 75 -20.16 2.81 -3.30
N ASP A 76 -18.87 2.96 -2.98
CA ASP A 76 -17.76 2.89 -3.94
C ASP A 76 -17.39 1.42 -4.22
N PHE A 77 -17.94 0.86 -5.30
CA PHE A 77 -17.70 -0.52 -5.70
C PHE A 77 -16.22 -0.84 -5.92
N THR A 78 -15.45 0.07 -6.49
CA THR A 78 -14.01 -0.13 -6.77
C THR A 78 -13.26 -0.32 -5.45
N ASN A 79 -13.52 0.55 -4.48
CA ASN A 79 -12.91 0.52 -3.16
C ASN A 79 -13.34 -0.73 -2.36
N ILE A 80 -14.63 -1.09 -2.41
CA ILE A 80 -15.15 -2.32 -1.78
C ILE A 80 -14.47 -3.56 -2.37
N PHE A 81 -14.42 -3.67 -3.70
CA PHE A 81 -13.90 -4.85 -4.39
C PHE A 81 -12.41 -5.06 -4.08
N ILE A 82 -11.57 -4.05 -4.29
CA ILE A 82 -10.13 -4.14 -4.05
C ILE A 82 -9.83 -4.52 -2.60
N ASN A 83 -10.45 -3.84 -1.63
CA ASN A 83 -10.14 -4.09 -0.23
C ASN A 83 -10.69 -5.44 0.24
N THR A 84 -11.80 -5.92 -0.32
CA THR A 84 -12.29 -7.28 -0.05
C THR A 84 -11.29 -8.33 -0.57
N VAL A 85 -10.81 -8.19 -1.82
CA VAL A 85 -9.79 -9.09 -2.37
C VAL A 85 -8.52 -9.06 -1.52
N ASN A 86 -8.05 -7.87 -1.14
CA ASN A 86 -6.88 -7.73 -0.28
C ASN A 86 -7.07 -8.43 1.07
N LEU A 87 -8.21 -8.24 1.75
CA LEU A 87 -8.48 -8.91 3.02
C LEU A 87 -8.45 -10.43 2.89
N VAL A 88 -9.06 -11.00 1.83
CA VAL A 88 -9.05 -12.46 1.59
C VAL A 88 -7.63 -12.96 1.37
N VAL A 89 -6.85 -12.29 0.54
CA VAL A 89 -5.47 -12.70 0.23
C VAL A 89 -4.56 -12.57 1.46
N PHE A 90 -4.64 -11.46 2.20
CA PHE A 90 -3.86 -11.27 3.43
C PHE A 90 -4.28 -12.24 4.54
N ALA A 91 -5.56 -12.59 4.65
CA ALA A 91 -5.99 -13.66 5.55
C ALA A 91 -5.33 -14.99 5.17
N GLY A 92 -5.24 -15.32 3.88
CA GLY A 92 -4.49 -16.47 3.38
C GLY A 92 -3.01 -16.45 3.78
N TYR A 93 -2.34 -15.29 3.67
CA TYR A 93 -0.95 -15.16 4.10
C TYR A 93 -0.77 -15.27 5.61
N ILE A 94 -1.67 -14.71 6.40
CA ILE A 94 -1.65 -14.83 7.86
C ILE A 94 -1.82 -16.29 8.27
N LEU A 95 -2.72 -17.04 7.62
CA LEU A 95 -2.91 -18.47 7.85
C LEU A 95 -1.65 -19.27 7.46
N ALA A 96 -1.06 -18.98 6.30
CA ALA A 96 0.19 -19.61 5.88
C ALA A 96 1.33 -19.32 6.86
N PHE A 97 1.48 -18.07 7.30
CA PHE A 97 2.47 -17.69 8.31
C PHE A 97 2.22 -18.42 9.63
N ALA A 98 0.98 -18.47 10.10
CA ALA A 98 0.62 -19.20 11.31
C ALA A 98 0.97 -20.69 11.21
N PHE A 99 0.75 -21.31 10.04
CA PHE A 99 1.10 -22.71 9.80
C PHE A 99 2.60 -22.96 9.94
N TYR A 100 3.45 -22.15 9.30
CA TYR A 100 4.90 -22.33 9.31
C TYR A 100 5.62 -21.73 10.53
N GLN A 101 4.97 -20.88 11.32
CA GLN A 101 5.61 -20.20 12.45
C GLN A 101 5.61 -21.08 13.72
N PRO A 102 6.78 -21.43 14.30
CA PRO A 102 6.85 -22.27 15.49
C PRO A 102 6.24 -21.61 16.74
N CYS A 103 6.43 -20.30 16.92
CA CYS A 103 5.88 -19.54 18.05
C CYS A 103 4.96 -18.40 17.57
N ARG A 104 3.67 -18.50 17.89
CA ARG A 104 2.63 -17.59 17.38
C ARG A 104 2.26 -16.46 18.34
N ARG A 105 2.97 -16.31 19.47
CA ARG A 105 2.61 -15.33 20.52
C ARG A 105 2.50 -13.91 19.96
N TYR A 106 3.47 -13.48 19.17
CA TYR A 106 3.46 -12.15 18.55
C TYR A 106 2.33 -11.99 17.53
N LEU A 107 2.08 -13.03 16.72
CA LEU A 107 0.96 -13.03 15.77
C LEU A 107 -0.38 -12.88 16.51
N CYS A 108 -0.63 -13.67 17.55
CA CYS A 108 -1.86 -13.61 18.32
C CYS A 108 -2.06 -12.23 18.96
N LEU A 109 -1.01 -11.65 19.54
CA LEU A 109 -1.06 -10.30 20.12
C LEU A 109 -1.36 -9.25 19.03
N GLN A 110 -0.70 -9.33 17.88
CA GLN A 110 -0.93 -8.41 16.76
C GLN A 110 -2.35 -8.52 16.21
N LEU A 111 -2.90 -9.73 16.09
CA LEU A 111 -4.29 -9.94 15.66
C LEU A 111 -5.28 -9.40 16.70
N PHE A 112 -5.02 -9.60 17.99
CA PHE A 112 -5.84 -9.01 19.04
C PHE A 112 -5.84 -7.47 18.95
N VAL A 113 -4.67 -6.85 18.83
CA VAL A 113 -4.53 -5.39 18.69
C VAL A 113 -5.20 -4.90 17.40
N LEU A 114 -5.09 -5.64 16.29
CA LEU A 114 -5.74 -5.34 15.03
C LEU A 114 -7.27 -5.29 15.19
N PHE A 115 -7.87 -6.39 15.66
CA PHE A 115 -9.32 -6.49 15.77
C PHE A 115 -9.87 -5.53 16.83
N PHE A 116 -9.15 -5.33 17.94
CA PHE A 116 -9.50 -4.34 18.94
C PHE A 116 -9.45 -2.91 18.37
N SER A 117 -8.40 -2.56 17.62
CA SER A 117 -8.31 -1.26 16.94
C SER A 117 -9.44 -1.04 15.95
N LEU A 118 -9.74 -2.03 15.09
CA LEU A 118 -10.86 -1.95 14.14
C LEU A 118 -12.19 -1.80 14.87
N PHE A 119 -12.41 -2.55 15.95
CA PHE A 119 -13.61 -2.42 16.78
C PHE A 119 -13.74 -1.01 17.37
N CYS A 120 -12.67 -0.45 17.94
CA CYS A 120 -12.68 0.91 18.48
C CYS A 120 -12.94 1.96 17.40
N ILE A 121 -12.28 1.87 16.25
CA ILE A 121 -12.45 2.80 15.12
C ILE A 121 -13.89 2.74 14.61
N PHE A 122 -14.40 1.54 14.31
CA PHE A 122 -15.74 1.37 13.77
C PHE A 122 -16.83 1.78 14.76
N SER A 123 -16.61 1.49 16.05
CA SER A 123 -17.51 1.97 17.10
C SER A 123 -17.49 3.49 17.15
N TYR A 124 -16.32 4.13 17.22
CA TYR A 124 -16.20 5.59 17.26
C TYR A 124 -16.90 6.27 16.06
N VAL A 125 -16.69 5.77 14.84
CA VAL A 125 -17.34 6.28 13.62
C VAL A 125 -18.85 6.09 13.66
N SER A 126 -19.33 4.95 14.15
CA SER A 126 -20.78 4.67 14.22
C SER A 126 -21.52 5.51 15.29
N TRP A 127 -20.78 6.19 16.16
CA TRP A 127 -21.33 7.15 17.13
C TRP A 127 -21.27 8.60 16.64
N GLN A 128 -20.70 8.85 15.46
CA GLN A 128 -20.72 10.18 14.85
C GLN A 128 -22.06 10.42 14.12
N PRO A 129 -22.48 11.68 13.97
CA PRO A 129 -23.59 12.05 13.09
C PRO A 129 -23.38 11.55 11.66
N ASP A 130 -24.47 11.13 11.00
CA ASP A 130 -24.42 10.54 9.65
C ASP A 130 -23.77 11.46 8.61
N ASP A 131 -23.91 12.78 8.76
CA ASP A 131 -23.35 13.80 7.88
C ASP A 131 -21.82 13.95 8.02
N VAL A 132 -21.22 13.45 9.11
CA VAL A 132 -19.78 13.54 9.39
C VAL A 132 -19.11 12.16 9.38
N ALA A 133 -19.86 11.09 9.63
CA ALA A 133 -19.32 9.74 9.81
C ALA A 133 -18.53 9.24 8.60
N THR A 134 -19.02 9.48 7.38
CA THR A 134 -18.35 9.07 6.13
C THR A 134 -17.01 9.77 5.96
N ASP A 135 -16.97 11.09 6.16
CA ASP A 135 -15.76 11.90 6.06
C ASP A 135 -14.73 11.54 7.15
N MET A 136 -15.21 11.28 8.36
CA MET A 136 -14.36 10.79 9.45
C MET A 136 -13.72 9.45 9.08
N MET A 137 -14.50 8.50 8.52
CA MET A 137 -13.98 7.20 8.12
C MET A 137 -12.96 7.31 6.97
N GLY A 138 -13.22 8.18 5.99
CA GLY A 138 -12.27 8.46 4.89
C GLY A 138 -10.95 9.04 5.41
N SER A 139 -11.03 9.98 6.36
CA SER A 139 -9.88 10.58 7.02
C SER A 139 -9.04 9.54 7.77
N ILE A 140 -9.70 8.66 8.53
CA ILE A 140 -9.04 7.58 9.28
C ILE A 140 -8.40 6.57 8.31
N ALA A 141 -9.10 6.18 7.23
CA ALA A 141 -8.55 5.26 6.24
C ALA A 141 -7.29 5.82 5.56
N ALA A 142 -7.32 7.09 5.16
CA ALA A 142 -6.15 7.79 4.64
C ALA A 142 -5.01 7.86 5.66
N ALA A 143 -5.30 8.19 6.92
CA ALA A 143 -4.30 8.23 7.98
C ALA A 143 -3.65 6.86 8.22
N MET A 144 -4.45 5.78 8.26
CA MET A 144 -3.91 4.41 8.41
C MET A 144 -3.01 4.02 7.23
N GLN A 145 -3.37 4.42 6.00
CA GLN A 145 -2.53 4.21 4.83
C GLN A 145 -1.21 4.98 4.94
N ILE A 146 -1.23 6.24 5.36
CA ILE A 146 -0.01 7.04 5.56
C ILE A 146 0.86 6.43 6.67
N LEU A 147 0.27 5.99 7.79
CA LEU A 147 1.01 5.32 8.87
C LEU A 147 1.65 4.01 8.40
N SER A 148 1.06 3.31 7.42
CA SER A 148 1.65 2.10 6.84
C SER A 148 2.97 2.36 6.09
N LEU A 149 3.24 3.63 5.72
CA LEU A 149 4.49 4.03 5.06
C LEU A 149 5.71 3.99 5.99
N VAL A 150 5.53 3.77 7.31
CA VAL A 150 6.64 3.67 8.28
C VAL A 150 7.71 2.66 7.85
N GLY A 151 7.31 1.54 7.24
CA GLY A 151 8.27 0.57 6.69
C GLY A 151 9.15 1.17 5.60
N GLN A 152 8.55 1.90 4.65
CA GLN A 152 9.28 2.54 3.55
C GLN A 152 10.20 3.68 4.05
N ILE A 153 9.74 4.45 5.05
CA ILE A 153 10.57 5.46 5.71
C ILE A 153 11.77 4.81 6.42
N TYR A 154 11.58 3.64 7.02
CA TYR A 154 12.67 2.88 7.60
C TYR A 154 13.69 2.38 6.56
N GLU A 155 13.24 1.96 5.37
CA GLU A 155 14.12 1.62 4.25
C GLU A 155 14.98 2.81 3.83
N ILE A 156 14.39 4.00 3.70
CA ILE A 156 15.12 5.24 3.40
C ILE A 156 16.20 5.50 4.45
N LYS A 157 15.84 5.43 5.74
CA LYS A 157 16.80 5.60 6.84
C LYS A 157 17.93 4.58 6.77
N ARG A 158 17.60 3.32 6.47
CA ARG A 158 18.59 2.24 6.37
C ARG A 158 19.55 2.45 5.20
N ALA A 159 19.05 2.89 4.05
CA ALA A 159 19.88 3.18 2.88
C ALA A 159 20.85 4.34 3.15
N THR A 160 20.37 5.41 3.79
CA THR A 160 21.23 6.53 4.22
C THR A 160 22.29 6.07 5.23
N SER A 161 21.93 5.18 6.16
CA SER A 161 22.87 4.67 7.17
C SER A 161 23.91 3.72 6.59
N PHE A 162 23.53 2.85 5.66
CA PHE A 162 24.44 1.90 5.02
C PHE A 162 25.25 2.55 3.89
N GLY A 163 24.78 3.69 3.38
CA GLY A 163 25.39 4.40 2.26
C GLY A 163 25.17 3.72 0.91
N HIS A 164 24.27 2.73 0.81
CA HIS A 164 23.95 2.02 -0.43
C HIS A 164 22.50 1.51 -0.43
N THR A 165 21.97 1.23 -1.62
CA THR A 165 20.59 0.76 -1.84
C THR A 165 20.50 -0.72 -2.26
N GLU A 166 21.59 -1.48 -2.10
CA GLU A 166 21.71 -2.91 -2.48
C GLU A 166 20.50 -3.80 -2.12
N PHE A 167 19.85 -3.54 -0.98
CA PHE A 167 18.75 -4.34 -0.45
C PHE A 167 17.35 -3.86 -0.87
N ILE A 168 17.25 -2.72 -1.57
CA ILE A 168 15.98 -2.16 -2.04
C ILE A 168 15.78 -2.60 -3.51
N PRO A 169 14.77 -3.44 -3.81
CA PRO A 169 14.53 -3.89 -5.18
C PRO A 169 14.00 -2.74 -6.04
N ALA A 170 14.76 -2.32 -7.04
CA ALA A 170 14.44 -1.17 -7.87
C ALA A 170 13.19 -1.37 -8.75
N GLU A 171 13.02 -2.56 -9.31
CA GLU A 171 11.86 -2.92 -10.13
C GLU A 171 10.56 -2.75 -9.36
N LEU A 172 10.57 -3.15 -8.07
CA LEU A 172 9.42 -2.98 -7.19
C LEU A 172 9.14 -1.50 -6.93
N GLN A 173 10.18 -0.67 -6.73
CA GLN A 173 9.99 0.76 -6.50
C GLN A 173 9.41 1.48 -7.74
N PHE A 174 9.80 1.10 -8.96
CA PHE A 174 9.19 1.62 -10.18
C PHE A 174 7.74 1.18 -10.34
N GLY A 175 7.44 -0.07 -9.99
CA GLY A 175 6.06 -0.56 -9.96
C GLY A 175 5.18 0.24 -8.99
N ILE A 176 5.69 0.48 -7.77
CA ILE A 176 5.00 1.28 -6.74
C ILE A 176 4.85 2.74 -7.20
N PHE A 177 5.85 3.32 -7.86
CA PHE A 177 5.76 4.67 -8.43
C PHE A 177 4.57 4.79 -9.38
N LEU A 178 4.48 3.87 -10.36
CA LEU A 178 3.40 3.84 -11.33
C LEU A 178 2.05 3.57 -10.67
N LEU A 179 2.01 2.73 -9.64
CA LEU A 179 0.78 2.46 -8.90
C LEU A 179 0.29 3.70 -8.14
N ALA A 180 1.19 4.34 -7.38
CA ALA A 180 0.86 5.49 -6.54
C ALA A 180 0.46 6.72 -7.35
N ILE A 181 1.12 6.99 -8.49
CA ILE A 181 0.73 8.11 -9.36
C ILE A 181 -0.65 7.87 -10.00
N GLN A 182 -0.96 6.64 -10.41
CA GLN A 182 -2.27 6.28 -10.97
C GLN A 182 -3.38 6.39 -9.92
N TRP A 183 -3.15 5.93 -8.69
CA TRP A 183 -4.11 6.09 -7.59
C TRP A 183 -4.32 7.54 -7.17
N THR A 184 -3.25 8.34 -7.17
CA THR A 184 -3.35 9.78 -6.90
C THR A 184 -4.21 10.46 -7.97
N ALA A 185 -3.94 10.18 -9.25
CA ALA A 185 -4.73 10.70 -10.36
C ALA A 185 -6.18 10.22 -10.29
N PHE A 186 -6.41 8.93 -10.02
CA PHE A 186 -7.74 8.37 -9.86
C PHE A 186 -8.53 9.07 -8.75
N GLY A 187 -7.94 9.24 -7.57
CA GLY A 187 -8.57 9.94 -6.44
C GLY A 187 -8.97 11.39 -6.77
N ILE A 188 -8.13 12.11 -7.51
CA ILE A 188 -8.45 13.47 -7.99
C ILE A 188 -9.62 13.44 -8.97
N LEU A 189 -9.61 12.50 -9.93
CA LEU A 189 -10.62 12.41 -10.98
C LEU A 189 -12.01 11.99 -10.47
N VAL A 190 -12.07 11.17 -9.42
CA VAL A 190 -13.33 10.76 -8.79
C VAL A 190 -13.71 11.64 -7.59
N GLU A 191 -13.02 12.78 -7.42
CA GLU A 191 -13.23 13.75 -6.35
C GLU A 191 -13.15 13.15 -4.93
N ASN A 192 -12.45 12.03 -4.77
CA ASN A 192 -12.18 11.39 -3.49
C ASN A 192 -10.83 11.85 -2.96
N TYR A 193 -10.85 12.97 -2.24
CA TYR A 193 -9.65 13.60 -1.71
C TYR A 193 -8.89 12.74 -0.70
N TYR A 194 -9.56 11.82 0.01
CA TYR A 194 -8.90 10.89 0.92
C TYR A 194 -7.98 9.93 0.19
N ILE A 195 -8.46 9.34 -0.91
CA ILE A 195 -7.66 8.45 -1.77
C ILE A 195 -6.49 9.25 -2.36
N ALA A 196 -6.76 10.46 -2.85
CA ALA A 196 -5.73 11.31 -3.44
C ALA A 196 -4.62 11.65 -2.44
N ILE A 197 -4.96 12.13 -1.23
CA ILE A 197 -3.99 12.55 -0.21
C ILE A 197 -3.13 11.36 0.25
N ALA A 198 -3.75 10.22 0.53
CA ALA A 198 -3.05 9.05 1.04
C ALA A 198 -2.06 8.47 0.01
N ASN A 199 -2.46 8.41 -1.26
CA ASN A 199 -1.58 7.94 -2.34
C ASN A 199 -0.53 8.98 -2.72
N PHE A 200 -0.83 10.27 -2.64
CA PHE A 200 0.15 11.33 -2.85
C PHE A 200 1.26 11.28 -1.79
N ALA A 201 0.92 11.05 -0.51
CA ALA A 201 1.92 10.83 0.53
C ALA A 201 2.80 9.61 0.23
N GLY A 202 2.19 8.49 -0.23
CA GLY A 202 2.94 7.32 -0.68
C GLY A 202 3.86 7.60 -1.86
N LEU A 203 3.39 8.39 -2.83
CA LEU A 203 4.15 8.83 -4.00
C LEU A 203 5.38 9.65 -3.58
N LEU A 204 5.24 10.58 -2.63
CA LEU A 204 6.37 11.37 -2.12
C LEU A 204 7.44 10.50 -1.46
N VAL A 205 7.04 9.53 -0.64
CA VAL A 205 7.97 8.58 0.00
C VAL A 205 8.67 7.71 -1.05
N ASN A 206 7.93 7.25 -2.06
CA ASN A 206 8.50 6.45 -3.13
C ASN A 206 9.46 7.24 -4.04
N ILE A 207 9.15 8.50 -4.37
CA ILE A 207 10.06 9.41 -5.08
C ILE A 207 11.35 9.61 -4.27
N ALA A 208 11.23 9.85 -2.96
CA ALA A 208 12.39 9.95 -2.08
C ALA A 208 13.22 8.66 -2.10
N THR A 209 12.57 7.50 -2.08
CA THR A 209 13.24 6.19 -2.16
C THR A 209 13.97 6.00 -3.50
N ILE A 210 13.34 6.34 -4.62
CA ILE A 210 13.97 6.26 -5.95
C ILE A 210 15.15 7.23 -6.07
N ALA A 211 15.06 8.42 -5.48
CA ALA A 211 16.16 9.38 -5.46
C ALA A 211 17.42 8.83 -4.78
N LEU A 212 17.27 7.93 -3.80
CA LEU A 212 18.42 7.27 -3.15
C LEU A 212 19.23 6.41 -4.11
N TYR A 213 18.66 5.91 -5.21
CA TYR A 213 19.46 5.16 -6.19
C TYR A 213 20.54 6.02 -6.85
N PHE A 214 20.36 7.35 -6.91
CA PHE A 214 21.38 8.28 -7.41
C PHE A 214 22.37 8.68 -6.31
N ILE A 215 21.87 8.92 -5.09
CA ILE A 215 22.66 9.42 -3.97
C ILE A 215 23.50 8.30 -3.35
N TYR A 216 22.90 7.11 -3.22
CA TYR A 216 23.47 5.90 -2.63
C TYR A 216 23.29 4.72 -3.60
N PRO A 217 24.04 4.67 -4.72
CA PRO A 217 23.89 3.59 -5.69
C PRO A 217 24.07 2.20 -5.07
N PRO A 218 23.52 1.15 -5.70
CA PRO A 218 23.76 -0.23 -5.29
C PRO A 218 25.24 -0.60 -5.38
N LEU A 219 25.63 -1.71 -4.76
CA LEU A 219 27.03 -2.17 -4.72
C LEU A 219 27.35 -3.13 -5.87
N THR A 220 26.42 -4.00 -6.25
CA THR A 220 26.72 -5.11 -7.16
C THR A 220 25.97 -5.09 -8.49
N TRP A 221 24.88 -4.32 -8.58
CA TRP A 221 24.00 -4.31 -9.75
C TRP A 221 23.82 -2.90 -10.33
N ARG A 222 23.25 -2.82 -11.52
CA ARG A 222 22.88 -1.57 -12.18
C ARG A 222 21.39 -1.34 -12.03
N VAL A 223 21.00 -0.14 -11.64
CA VAL A 223 19.59 0.22 -11.45
C VAL A 223 18.85 0.10 -12.78
N PRO A 224 17.83 -0.77 -12.89
CA PRO A 224 17.01 -0.87 -14.11
C PRO A 224 16.35 0.47 -14.44
N ILE A 225 16.01 0.69 -15.72
CA ILE A 225 15.36 1.92 -16.26
C ILE A 225 16.25 3.17 -16.19
N ILE A 226 16.72 3.54 -15.00
CA ILE A 226 17.53 4.74 -14.75
C ILE A 226 19.01 4.53 -15.13
N GLY A 227 19.51 3.31 -15.02
CA GLY A 227 20.86 2.95 -15.45
C GLY A 227 21.98 3.35 -14.50
N THR A 228 21.69 3.81 -13.27
CA THR A 228 22.75 4.12 -12.28
C THR A 228 23.60 2.89 -12.01
N GLY A 229 24.90 3.00 -12.26
CA GLY A 229 25.85 1.90 -12.05
C GLY A 229 26.18 1.66 -10.58
N PRO A 230 26.82 0.51 -10.27
CA PRO A 230 27.23 0.21 -8.91
C PRO A 230 28.25 1.24 -8.39
N GLN A 231 28.26 1.46 -7.07
CA GLN A 231 29.26 2.32 -6.43
C GLN A 231 30.67 1.85 -6.80
N GLN A 232 31.45 2.76 -7.40
CA GLN A 232 32.86 2.49 -7.65
C GLN A 232 33.57 2.43 -6.31
N LYS A 233 34.32 1.34 -6.05
CA LYS A 233 35.25 1.31 -4.91
C LYS A 233 36.15 2.55 -5.02
N LYS A 234 36.17 3.36 -3.96
CA LYS A 234 37.24 4.37 -3.82
C LYS A 234 38.55 3.60 -3.79
N THR A 235 39.33 3.71 -4.86
CA THR A 235 40.74 3.33 -4.83
C THR A 235 41.40 4.32 -3.87
N GLU A 236 41.76 3.83 -2.67
CA GLU A 236 42.59 4.59 -1.72
C GLU A 236 43.99 4.83 -2.29
#